data_AF-A0AA36B817-F1
#
_entry.id   AF-A0AA36B817-F1
#
_cell.length_a   1.000
_cell.length_b   1.000
_cell.length_c   1.000
_cell.angle_alpha   90.00
_cell.angle_beta   90.00
_cell.angle_gamma   90.00
#
_symmetry.space_group_name_H-M   'P 1'
#
loop_
_entity.id
_entity.type
_entity.pdbx_description
1 polymer ?
#
loop_
_entity_poly.entity_id
_entity_poly.type
_entity_poly.pdbx_seq_one_letter_code
_entity_poly.pdbx_strand_id
1 'polypeptide(L)'
;MGERNTEQLDVTVVKLFCSLRVLEELIFGSDSDISEETLVGNVNKLTVVPQGYFGKPKQGHLTFDACFESGNLGRVDYITEYEYDLFIRPDTCNPRFRVWFNFTVENVSVDQRVIFNIVNFSKTKSLYREGMSPLVRSNSRPKWVRIPAKNVYYYRCPDHRKNYVMSFLFCFDKEYDIYQFSYCFPYTYTKLQNYLDSVEKKYSDIFTRELLCLTVQERRLDLVTITHPTNLKKPQKQRMVFITARVHPGETPSSFVCQVLAFLVELRQKLKLEKTKQNKKRFTSDRRIFCFR
;
A
#
# COMPACT_ATOMS: atom_id res chain seq x y z
N MET A 1 17.44 30.78 -40.95
CA MET A 1 16.20 30.09 -40.53
C MET A 1 16.53 28.63 -40.34
N GLY A 2 16.72 28.19 -39.09
CA GLY A 2 16.93 26.78 -38.77
C GLY A 2 15.72 26.30 -37.96
N GLU A 3 14.77 25.65 -38.64
CA GLU A 3 13.66 24.99 -37.97
C GLU A 3 14.19 23.78 -37.20
N ARG A 4 14.16 23.87 -35.86
CA ARG A 4 14.35 22.72 -34.99
C ARG A 4 13.08 21.87 -35.08
N ASN A 5 13.14 20.80 -35.87
CA ASN A 5 12.15 19.73 -35.86
C ASN A 5 12.08 19.14 -34.44
N THR A 6 11.05 19.52 -33.69
CA THR A 6 10.66 18.84 -32.45
C THR A 6 10.01 17.50 -32.83
N GLU A 7 10.81 16.43 -32.84
CA GLU A 7 10.29 15.08 -33.05
C GLU A 7 9.31 14.70 -31.92
N GLN A 8 8.03 14.62 -32.27
CA GLN A 8 6.96 14.28 -31.35
C GLN A 8 6.95 12.76 -31.09
N LEU A 9 7.47 12.36 -29.91
CA LEU A 9 7.38 11.00 -29.36
C LEU A 9 5.92 10.69 -29.02
N ASP A 10 5.40 9.56 -29.52
CA ASP A 10 4.04 9.10 -29.23
C ASP A 10 4.06 8.29 -27.92
N VAL A 11 3.81 8.98 -26.80
CA VAL A 11 3.85 8.45 -25.44
C VAL A 11 2.43 8.28 -24.91
N THR A 12 2.00 7.04 -24.69
CA THR A 12 0.77 6.73 -23.97
C THR A 12 1.06 6.56 -22.49
N VAL A 13 0.61 7.49 -21.65
CA VAL A 13 0.74 7.39 -20.19
C VAL A 13 -0.49 6.69 -19.60
N VAL A 14 -0.28 5.53 -18.97
CA VAL A 14 -1.26 4.75 -18.22
C VAL A 14 -0.97 4.90 -16.74
N LYS A 15 -1.79 5.68 -16.02
CA LYS A 15 -1.75 5.70 -14.56
C LYS A 15 -2.65 4.61 -14.01
N LEU A 16 -2.09 3.66 -13.27
CA LEU A 16 -2.86 2.62 -12.60
C LEU A 16 -3.35 3.12 -11.25
N PHE A 17 -4.55 3.71 -11.27
CA PHE A 17 -5.30 3.97 -10.06
C PHE A 17 -6.03 2.70 -9.65
N CYS A 18 -5.75 2.18 -8.47
CA CYS A 18 -6.51 1.06 -7.94
C CYS A 18 -7.71 1.54 -7.11
N SER A 19 -8.68 2.14 -7.81
CA SER A 19 -10.11 2.11 -7.46
C SER A 19 -10.88 2.79 -8.60
N LEU A 20 -11.77 2.03 -9.25
CA LEU A 20 -12.56 2.46 -10.42
C LEU A 20 -13.64 3.53 -10.12
N ARG A 21 -13.57 4.25 -8.98
CA ARG A 21 -14.52 5.31 -8.60
C ARG A 21 -13.95 6.49 -7.79
N VAL A 22 -12.63 6.67 -7.66
CA VAL A 22 -12.07 7.62 -6.67
C VAL A 22 -11.48 8.90 -7.30
N LEU A 23 -11.66 9.16 -8.59
CA LEU A 23 -10.81 10.11 -9.31
C LEU A 23 -11.33 11.54 -9.53
N GLU A 24 -12.40 12.00 -8.87
CA GLU A 24 -12.88 13.38 -9.11
C GLU A 24 -12.94 14.34 -7.92
N GLU A 25 -12.62 13.96 -6.67
CA GLU A 25 -12.95 14.84 -5.52
C GLU A 25 -11.84 15.12 -4.49
N LEU A 26 -10.56 15.03 -4.86
CA LEU A 26 -9.45 15.31 -3.93
C LEU A 26 -8.94 16.76 -3.90
N ILE A 27 -9.65 17.73 -4.50
CA ILE A 27 -9.15 19.12 -4.60
C ILE A 27 -9.62 20.04 -3.45
N PHE A 28 -10.62 19.69 -2.65
CA PHE A 28 -11.09 20.58 -1.57
C PHE A 28 -11.18 19.88 -0.21
N GLY A 29 -10.10 19.96 0.57
CA GLY A 29 -10.10 19.71 2.01
C GLY A 29 -9.82 21.02 2.75
N SER A 30 -10.87 21.63 3.28
CA SER A 30 -10.87 22.86 4.07
C SER A 30 -10.24 22.69 5.46
N ASP A 31 -9.74 23.82 5.99
CA ASP A 31 -9.02 24.02 7.25
C ASP A 31 -9.51 23.24 8.48
N SER A 32 -8.56 22.77 9.28
CA SER A 32 -8.55 22.99 10.74
C SER A 32 -7.30 22.42 11.41
N ASP A 33 -6.64 23.29 12.18
CA ASP A 33 -5.94 23.09 13.46
C ASP A 33 -4.89 21.98 13.58
N ILE A 34 -3.64 22.40 13.39
CA ILE A 34 -2.44 21.67 13.81
C ILE A 34 -2.37 21.77 15.34
N SER A 35 -2.96 20.82 16.06
CA SER A 35 -2.54 20.58 17.44
C SER A 35 -1.12 19.99 17.43
N GLU A 36 -0.25 20.48 18.30
CA GLU A 36 1.10 19.96 18.56
C GLU A 36 1.04 18.49 19.04
N GLU A 37 0.71 17.55 18.16
CA GLU A 37 0.95 16.14 18.40
C GLU A 37 2.46 15.93 18.29
N THR A 38 3.10 15.70 19.43
CA THR A 38 4.51 15.24 19.51
C THR A 38 4.69 14.13 18.48
N LEU A 39 5.71 14.24 17.63
CA LEU A 39 5.92 13.35 16.50
C LEU A 39 6.40 11.97 16.97
N VAL A 40 5.52 11.20 17.61
CA VAL A 40 5.85 9.89 18.18
C VAL A 40 6.04 8.89 17.03
N GLY A 41 7.04 8.01 17.18
CA GLY A 41 7.31 6.88 16.30
C GLY A 41 6.13 5.90 16.19
N ASN A 42 6.31 4.80 15.45
CA ASN A 42 5.36 3.70 15.57
C ASN A 42 5.39 3.13 16.99
N VAL A 43 4.25 2.65 17.48
CA VAL A 43 4.22 1.83 18.69
C VAL A 43 5.12 0.61 18.50
N ASN A 44 5.87 0.26 19.54
CA ASN A 44 6.81 -0.86 19.54
C ASN A 44 6.57 -1.69 20.79
N LYS A 45 5.93 -2.86 20.62
CA LYS A 45 5.56 -3.77 21.71
C LYS A 45 4.91 -3.07 22.92
N LEU A 46 4.03 -2.11 22.62
CA LEU A 46 3.31 -1.32 23.61
C LEU A 46 2.18 -2.16 24.23
N THR A 47 2.34 -2.55 25.49
CA THR A 47 1.27 -3.22 26.23
C THR A 47 0.37 -2.19 26.88
N VAL A 48 -0.91 -2.22 26.55
CA VAL A 48 -1.89 -1.24 27.00
C VAL A 48 -2.68 -1.82 28.17
N VAL A 49 -2.63 -1.14 29.31
CA VAL A 49 -3.28 -1.54 30.56
C VAL A 49 -4.25 -0.46 31.04
N PRO A 50 -5.25 -0.80 31.85
CA PRO A 50 -6.17 0.18 32.41
C PRO A 50 -5.43 1.30 33.17
N GLN A 51 -5.96 2.52 33.13
CA GLN A 51 -5.41 3.63 33.90
C GLN A 51 -5.41 3.30 35.40
N GLY A 52 -4.28 3.50 36.07
CA GLY A 52 -4.11 3.16 37.50
C GLY A 52 -3.84 1.68 37.78
N TYR A 53 -3.58 0.85 36.76
CA TYR A 53 -3.13 -0.51 36.95
C TYR A 53 -1.62 -0.57 37.27
N PHE A 54 -1.26 -1.05 38.47
CA PHE A 54 0.14 -1.12 38.94
C PHE A 54 0.74 -2.54 38.90
N GLY A 55 -0.02 -3.53 38.44
CA GLY A 55 0.45 -4.93 38.36
C GLY A 55 1.28 -5.21 37.10
N LYS A 56 1.83 -6.43 37.01
CA LYS A 56 2.37 -6.94 35.74
C LYS A 56 1.23 -7.09 34.72
N PRO A 57 1.45 -6.84 33.42
CA PRO A 57 0.44 -7.10 32.41
C PRO A 57 -0.08 -8.54 32.50
N LYS A 58 -1.40 -8.70 32.42
CA LYS A 58 -2.08 -10.00 32.43
C LYS A 58 -2.46 -10.39 31.00
N GLN A 59 -2.82 -11.66 30.83
CA GLN A 59 -3.43 -12.10 29.57
C GLN A 59 -4.67 -11.26 29.26
N GLY A 60 -4.79 -10.82 28.01
CA GLY A 60 -5.86 -9.92 27.56
C GLY A 60 -5.51 -8.44 27.67
N HIS A 61 -4.41 -8.06 28.35
CA HIS A 61 -3.84 -6.72 28.22
C HIS A 61 -3.11 -6.61 26.89
N LEU A 62 -3.82 -6.17 25.86
CA LEU A 62 -3.34 -6.20 24.49
C LEU A 62 -1.99 -5.50 24.31
N THR A 63 -1.09 -6.18 23.59
CA THR A 63 0.22 -5.65 23.22
C THR A 63 0.23 -5.30 21.74
N PHE A 64 0.42 -4.02 21.43
CA PHE A 64 0.40 -3.47 20.08
C PHE A 64 1.82 -3.25 19.55
N ASP A 65 2.04 -3.64 18.30
CA ASP A 65 3.29 -3.37 17.61
C ASP A 65 3.05 -2.94 16.16
N ALA A 66 3.75 -1.90 15.73
CA ALA A 66 3.81 -1.44 14.35
C ALA A 66 5.24 -1.14 13.91
N CYS A 67 6.25 -1.58 14.67
CA CYS A 67 7.66 -1.35 14.38
C CYS A 67 8.21 -2.36 13.35
N PHE A 68 7.58 -2.41 12.18
CA PHE A 68 7.97 -3.29 11.07
C PHE A 68 7.74 -2.64 9.71
N GLU A 69 8.23 -3.27 8.65
CA GLU A 69 8.09 -2.75 7.30
C GLU A 69 6.60 -2.58 6.91
N SER A 70 6.22 -1.38 6.46
CA SER A 70 4.84 -0.96 6.20
C SER A 70 3.93 -0.85 7.42
N GLY A 71 4.46 -0.98 8.65
CA GLY A 71 3.71 -0.75 9.88
C GLY A 71 3.32 0.72 10.05
N ASN A 72 2.10 0.98 10.52
CA ASN A 72 1.64 2.31 10.90
C ASN A 72 0.60 2.22 12.02
N LEU A 73 1.00 2.67 13.20
CA LEU A 73 0.17 2.96 14.37
C LEU A 73 1.02 3.79 15.33
N GLY A 74 0.59 5.01 15.66
CA GLY A 74 1.40 5.96 16.44
C GLY A 74 1.09 6.00 17.93
N ARG A 75 -0.19 5.82 18.30
CA ARG A 75 -0.64 5.80 19.69
C ARG A 75 -1.85 4.90 19.85
N VAL A 76 -1.99 4.34 21.04
CA VAL A 76 -3.14 3.54 21.47
C VAL A 76 -3.58 4.04 22.83
N ASP A 77 -4.83 4.46 22.94
CA ASP A 77 -5.44 4.91 24.19
C ASP A 77 -6.41 3.81 24.67
N TYR A 78 -6.28 3.41 25.94
CA TYR A 78 -7.20 2.49 26.60
C TYR A 78 -8.49 3.25 26.97
N ILE A 79 -9.64 2.82 26.45
CA ILE A 79 -10.93 3.42 26.78
C ILE A 79 -11.66 2.55 27.80
N THR A 80 -11.89 1.29 27.44
CA THR A 80 -12.46 0.26 28.33
C THR A 80 -11.77 -1.08 28.08
N GLU A 81 -12.15 -2.12 28.82
CA GLU A 81 -11.63 -3.48 28.58
C GLU A 81 -12.01 -4.05 27.20
N TYR A 82 -13.00 -3.45 26.54
CA TYR A 82 -13.51 -3.84 25.22
C TYR A 82 -13.24 -2.78 24.14
N GLU A 83 -12.60 -1.65 24.46
CA GLU A 83 -12.52 -0.52 23.53
C GLU A 83 -11.18 0.20 23.58
N TYR A 84 -10.62 0.43 22.38
CA TYR A 84 -9.32 1.07 22.20
C TYR A 84 -9.40 2.11 21.10
N ASP A 85 -8.93 3.31 21.41
CA ASP A 85 -8.74 4.37 20.43
C ASP A 85 -7.34 4.29 19.84
N LEU A 86 -7.29 4.20 18.51
CA LEU A 86 -6.08 4.02 17.74
C LEU A 86 -5.81 5.27 16.90
N PHE A 87 -4.59 5.80 17.03
CA PHE A 87 -4.14 6.99 16.31
C PHE A 87 -3.09 6.59 15.29
N ILE A 88 -3.43 6.76 14.01
CA ILE A 88 -2.52 6.48 12.91
C ILE A 88 -1.61 7.67 12.68
N ARG A 89 -0.35 7.42 12.31
CA ARG A 89 0.57 8.51 11.98
C ARG A 89 0.21 9.12 10.63
N PRO A 90 0.47 10.42 10.44
CA PRO A 90 0.35 11.04 9.14
C PRO A 90 1.37 10.47 8.14
N ASP A 91 1.07 10.64 6.85
CA ASP A 91 1.99 10.31 5.77
C ASP A 91 3.31 11.11 5.92
N THR A 92 4.41 10.47 5.54
CA THR A 92 5.73 11.14 5.56
C THR A 92 5.70 12.35 4.64
N CYS A 93 6.16 13.49 5.15
CA CYS A 93 6.10 14.79 4.46
C CYS A 93 4.69 15.32 4.18
N ASN A 94 3.63 14.73 4.76
CA ASN A 94 2.28 15.29 4.68
C ASN A 94 1.48 15.09 5.97
N PRO A 95 1.48 16.08 6.89
CA PRO A 95 0.84 15.98 8.20
C PRO A 95 -0.69 15.94 8.13
N ARG A 96 -1.30 16.17 6.96
CA ARG A 96 -2.77 16.24 6.80
C ARG A 96 -3.39 14.88 6.49
N PHE A 97 -2.68 13.99 5.81
CA PHE A 97 -3.24 12.71 5.37
C PHE A 97 -2.89 11.57 6.31
N ARG A 98 -3.94 10.89 6.77
CA ARG A 98 -3.93 9.71 7.64
C ARG A 98 -4.93 8.72 7.07
N VAL A 99 -4.43 7.68 6.39
CA VAL A 99 -5.28 6.67 5.71
C VAL A 99 -4.80 5.24 5.96
N TRP A 100 -3.49 5.03 5.97
CA TRP A 100 -2.91 3.70 6.09
C TRP A 100 -2.75 3.31 7.55
N PHE A 101 -3.17 2.10 7.91
CA PHE A 101 -2.78 1.44 9.16
C PHE A 101 -2.31 0.02 8.87
N ASN A 102 -1.35 -0.42 9.66
CA ASN A 102 -0.88 -1.79 9.66
C ASN A 102 -0.18 -2.06 10.99
N PHE A 103 -0.76 -2.91 11.82
CA PHE A 103 -0.26 -3.16 13.16
C PHE A 103 -0.56 -4.59 13.57
N THR A 104 0.13 -5.05 14.60
CA THR A 104 -0.06 -6.35 15.21
C THR A 104 -0.56 -6.20 16.64
N VAL A 105 -1.31 -7.21 17.09
CA VAL A 105 -1.82 -7.35 18.44
C VAL A 105 -1.48 -8.75 18.94
N GLU A 106 -0.88 -8.83 20.12
CA GLU A 106 -0.58 -10.07 20.85
C GLU A 106 -1.03 -9.94 22.32
N ASN A 107 -0.75 -10.96 23.14
CA ASN A 107 -1.20 -11.06 24.53
C ASN A 107 -2.75 -11.02 24.66
N VAL A 108 -3.44 -11.68 23.74
CA VAL A 108 -4.91 -11.71 23.64
C VAL A 108 -5.50 -12.84 24.48
N SER A 109 -6.70 -12.70 25.00
CA SER A 109 -7.42 -13.81 25.63
C SER A 109 -8.40 -14.48 24.64
N VAL A 110 -8.65 -15.79 24.82
CA VAL A 110 -9.70 -16.49 24.05
C VAL A 110 -11.06 -15.85 24.36
N ASP A 111 -11.88 -15.70 23.33
CA ASP A 111 -13.20 -15.06 23.36
C ASP A 111 -13.19 -13.57 23.75
N GLN A 112 -12.01 -12.95 23.83
CA GLN A 112 -11.90 -11.52 24.06
C GLN A 112 -12.43 -10.74 22.86
N ARG A 113 -13.46 -9.93 23.10
CA ARG A 113 -14.08 -9.07 22.09
C ARG A 113 -13.62 -7.64 22.28
N VAL A 114 -13.19 -7.01 21.21
CA VAL A 114 -12.71 -5.63 21.24
C VAL A 114 -13.25 -4.82 20.09
N ILE A 115 -13.38 -3.53 20.35
CA ILE A 115 -13.70 -2.48 19.39
C ILE A 115 -12.42 -1.67 19.21
N PHE A 116 -11.93 -1.62 17.98
CA PHE A 116 -10.82 -0.76 17.60
C PHE A 116 -11.36 0.46 16.85
N ASN A 117 -11.14 1.65 17.39
CA ASN A 117 -11.56 2.91 16.80
C ASN A 117 -10.36 3.61 16.16
N ILE A 118 -10.27 3.69 14.83
CA ILE A 118 -9.33 4.60 14.17
C ILE A 118 -9.94 6.00 14.19
N VAL A 119 -9.51 6.85 15.13
CA VAL A 119 -10.20 8.12 15.45
C VAL A 119 -9.71 9.33 14.66
N ASN A 120 -8.56 9.23 13.99
CA ASN A 120 -7.93 10.32 13.26
C ASN A 120 -7.81 10.04 11.75
N PHE A 121 -8.84 9.44 11.16
CA PHE A 121 -8.87 9.09 9.73
C PHE A 121 -9.16 10.33 8.85
N SER A 122 -8.29 10.66 7.90
CA SER A 122 -8.40 11.91 7.11
C SER A 122 -9.38 11.86 5.93
N LYS A 123 -10.01 10.72 5.65
CA LYS A 123 -11.03 10.67 4.58
C LYS A 123 -12.35 11.18 5.14
N THR A 124 -13.13 11.86 4.31
CA THR A 124 -14.50 12.31 4.62
C THR A 124 -15.53 11.46 3.89
N LYS A 125 -15.23 11.11 2.63
CA LYS A 125 -15.90 10.10 1.82
C LYS A 125 -15.01 8.86 1.79
N SER A 126 -15.50 7.74 2.33
CA SER A 126 -14.74 6.49 2.41
C SER A 126 -15.58 5.32 1.96
N LEU A 127 -14.94 4.42 1.19
CA LEU A 127 -15.52 3.15 0.75
C LEU A 127 -15.87 2.23 1.93
N TYR A 128 -15.44 2.54 3.16
CA TYR A 128 -15.94 1.87 4.37
C TYR A 128 -17.46 2.01 4.53
N ARG A 129 -18.08 3.08 3.99
CA ARG A 129 -19.56 3.18 3.92
C ARG A 129 -20.19 2.28 2.86
N GLU A 130 -19.38 1.83 1.90
CA GLU A 130 -19.80 1.02 0.75
C GLU A 130 -19.30 -0.43 0.86
N GLY A 131 -19.04 -0.90 2.08
CA GLY A 131 -18.70 -2.31 2.35
C GLY A 131 -17.23 -2.67 2.24
N MET A 132 -16.32 -1.69 2.07
CA MET A 132 -14.90 -1.95 2.33
C MET A 132 -14.71 -2.38 3.79
N SER A 133 -13.78 -3.28 4.05
CA SER A 133 -13.43 -3.69 5.41
C SER A 133 -11.92 -3.90 5.58
N PRO A 134 -11.38 -3.72 6.80
CA PRO A 134 -9.98 -4.03 7.06
C PRO A 134 -9.66 -5.50 6.80
N LEU A 135 -8.37 -5.79 6.66
CA LEU A 135 -7.86 -7.15 6.61
C LEU A 135 -7.35 -7.59 7.98
N VAL A 136 -7.48 -8.87 8.25
CA VAL A 136 -6.89 -9.56 9.39
C VAL A 136 -6.18 -10.84 8.93
N ARG A 137 -5.09 -11.18 9.60
CA ARG A 137 -4.46 -12.50 9.56
C ARG A 137 -3.85 -12.81 10.93
N SER A 138 -3.40 -14.03 11.13
CA SER A 138 -2.56 -14.37 12.28
C SER A 138 -1.33 -15.19 11.88
N ASN A 139 -0.42 -15.45 12.81
CA ASN A 139 0.69 -16.40 12.63
C ASN A 139 0.19 -17.82 12.30
N SER A 140 -0.87 -18.31 12.95
CA SER A 140 -1.46 -19.62 12.64
C SER A 140 -2.34 -19.62 11.39
N ARG A 141 -2.88 -18.45 11.00
CA ARG A 141 -3.70 -18.25 9.78
C ARG A 141 -3.06 -17.16 8.91
N PRO A 142 -2.03 -17.50 8.12
CA PRO A 142 -1.22 -16.51 7.39
C PRO A 142 -1.95 -15.85 6.22
N LYS A 143 -3.08 -16.41 5.77
CA LYS A 143 -3.87 -15.85 4.68
C LYS A 143 -4.68 -14.65 5.17
N TRP A 144 -4.50 -13.51 4.52
CA TRP A 144 -5.31 -12.33 4.74
C TRP A 144 -6.79 -12.58 4.41
N VAL A 145 -7.66 -12.25 5.36
CA VAL A 145 -9.11 -12.28 5.19
C VAL A 145 -9.70 -10.92 5.55
N ARG A 146 -10.84 -10.58 4.94
CA ARG A 146 -11.56 -9.34 5.25
C ARG A 146 -12.35 -9.53 6.54
N ILE A 147 -12.34 -8.52 7.41
CA ILE A 147 -13.27 -8.45 8.53
C ILE A 147 -14.69 -8.37 7.95
N PRO A 148 -15.69 -9.08 8.52
CA PRO A 148 -17.07 -8.98 8.03
C PRO A 148 -17.54 -7.53 8.02
N ALA A 149 -18.10 -7.07 6.89
CA ALA A 149 -18.52 -5.66 6.73
C ALA A 149 -19.55 -5.22 7.79
N LYS A 150 -20.38 -6.15 8.28
CA LYS A 150 -21.33 -5.91 9.39
C LYS A 150 -20.66 -5.55 10.73
N ASN A 151 -19.36 -5.83 10.88
CA ASN A 151 -18.56 -5.53 12.07
C ASN A 151 -17.71 -4.26 11.86
N VAL A 152 -17.93 -3.50 10.77
CA VAL A 152 -17.15 -2.31 10.44
C VAL A 152 -18.09 -1.12 10.30
N TYR A 153 -17.75 -0.04 10.97
CA TYR A 153 -18.55 1.18 11.02
C TYR A 153 -17.68 2.37 10.65
N TYR A 154 -18.27 3.33 9.94
CA TYR A 154 -17.58 4.55 9.56
C TYR A 154 -18.50 5.75 9.65
N TYR A 155 -18.28 6.58 10.67
CA TYR A 155 -19.20 7.62 11.10
C TYR A 155 -18.45 8.87 11.56
N ARG A 156 -19.18 9.99 11.65
CA ARG A 156 -18.65 11.22 12.19
C ARG A 156 -18.90 11.24 13.69
N CYS A 157 -17.85 11.32 14.51
CA CYS A 157 -17.98 11.31 15.96
C CYS A 157 -17.85 12.74 16.52
N PRO A 158 -18.90 13.29 17.17
CA PRO A 158 -18.82 14.59 17.82
C PRO A 158 -17.70 14.69 18.85
N ASP A 159 -17.50 13.63 19.64
CA ASP A 159 -16.58 13.59 20.78
C ASP A 159 -15.11 13.55 20.35
N HIS A 160 -14.82 13.03 19.16
CA HIS A 160 -13.48 13.09 18.55
C HIS A 160 -13.29 14.31 17.66
N ARG A 161 -13.59 15.51 18.17
CA ARG A 161 -13.45 16.80 17.44
C ARG A 161 -14.20 16.82 16.10
N LYS A 162 -15.34 16.12 16.01
CA LYS A 162 -16.13 15.96 14.77
C LYS A 162 -15.36 15.28 13.62
N ASN A 163 -14.29 14.55 13.92
CA ASN A 163 -13.56 13.73 12.95
C ASN A 163 -14.34 12.49 12.54
N TYR A 164 -13.90 11.89 11.44
CA TYR A 164 -14.40 10.59 11.01
C TYR A 164 -13.66 9.47 11.75
N VAL A 165 -14.45 8.57 12.32
CA VAL A 165 -13.98 7.38 13.04
C VAL A 165 -14.31 6.15 12.21
N MET A 166 -13.33 5.25 12.06
CA MET A 166 -13.53 3.91 11.52
C MET A 166 -13.39 2.90 12.66
N SER A 167 -14.50 2.29 13.05
CA SER A 167 -14.53 1.30 14.13
C SER A 167 -14.70 -0.09 13.55
N PHE A 168 -14.00 -1.07 14.09
CA PHE A 168 -14.23 -2.46 13.74
C PHE A 168 -14.19 -3.38 14.96
N LEU A 169 -15.11 -4.34 14.97
CA LEU A 169 -15.23 -5.33 16.04
C LEU A 169 -14.44 -6.57 15.68
N PHE A 170 -13.68 -7.07 16.65
CA PHE A 170 -12.92 -8.30 16.51
C PHE A 170 -13.06 -9.18 17.75
N CYS A 171 -13.15 -10.50 17.54
CA CYS A 171 -13.18 -11.50 18.59
C CYS A 171 -11.94 -12.37 18.42
N PHE A 172 -11.05 -12.34 19.41
CA PHE A 172 -9.87 -13.19 19.43
C PHE A 172 -10.27 -14.62 19.81
N ASP A 173 -9.73 -15.60 19.09
CA ASP A 173 -10.08 -17.02 19.24
C ASP A 173 -8.87 -17.92 19.56
N LYS A 174 -7.65 -17.37 19.49
CA LYS A 174 -6.41 -18.08 19.82
C LYS A 174 -5.48 -17.18 20.63
N GLU A 175 -5.18 -17.62 21.85
CA GLU A 175 -4.43 -16.88 22.87
C GLU A 175 -2.97 -16.59 22.48
N TYR A 176 -2.30 -17.57 21.87
CA TYR A 176 -0.90 -17.48 21.47
C TYR A 176 -0.69 -16.96 20.04
N ASP A 177 -1.77 -16.55 19.38
CA ASP A 177 -1.67 -15.99 18.04
C ASP A 177 -1.30 -14.50 18.10
N ILE A 178 -0.45 -14.09 17.17
CA ILE A 178 -0.22 -12.68 16.87
C ILE A 178 -1.12 -12.32 15.70
N TYR A 179 -2.06 -11.42 15.93
CA TYR A 179 -3.00 -10.95 14.91
C TYR A 179 -2.41 -9.72 14.24
N GLN A 180 -2.51 -9.64 12.92
CA GLN A 180 -2.15 -8.45 12.17
C GLN A 180 -3.39 -7.87 11.49
N PHE A 181 -3.59 -6.57 11.68
CA PHE A 181 -4.66 -5.80 11.07
C PHE A 181 -4.08 -4.82 10.06
N SER A 182 -4.72 -4.68 8.90
CA SER A 182 -4.25 -3.76 7.87
C SER A 182 -5.38 -3.13 7.06
N TYR A 183 -5.17 -1.90 6.61
CA TYR A 183 -6.11 -1.15 5.77
C TYR A 183 -6.43 -1.88 4.46
N CYS A 184 -5.41 -2.42 3.79
CA CYS A 184 -5.53 -3.22 2.58
C CYS A 184 -4.33 -4.17 2.47
N PHE A 185 -4.28 -5.01 1.43
CA PHE A 185 -3.22 -6.02 1.31
C PHE A 185 -1.85 -5.33 1.30
N PRO A 186 -0.99 -5.53 2.32
CA PRO A 186 0.28 -4.83 2.35
C PRO A 186 1.17 -5.31 1.21
N TYR A 187 1.88 -4.36 0.60
CA TYR A 187 2.89 -4.63 -0.42
C TYR A 187 4.17 -3.92 0.00
N THR A 188 5.14 -4.67 0.51
CA THR A 188 6.33 -4.08 1.11
C THR A 188 7.35 -3.63 0.05
N TYR A 189 8.32 -2.82 0.45
CA TYR A 189 9.43 -2.45 -0.41
C TYR A 189 10.35 -3.65 -0.66
N THR A 190 10.69 -4.41 0.39
CA THR A 190 11.47 -5.66 0.28
C THR A 190 10.83 -6.64 -0.71
N LYS A 191 9.49 -6.81 -0.63
CA LYS A 191 8.75 -7.63 -1.59
C LYS A 191 8.92 -7.16 -3.03
N LEU A 192 8.91 -5.84 -3.27
CA LEU A 192 9.15 -5.31 -4.61
C LEU A 192 10.56 -5.63 -5.08
N GLN A 193 11.56 -5.31 -4.26
CA GLN A 193 12.97 -5.44 -4.64
C GLN A 193 13.28 -6.90 -5.00
N ASN A 194 12.88 -7.84 -4.14
CA ASN A 194 13.02 -9.27 -4.41
C ASN A 194 12.30 -9.70 -5.69
N TYR A 195 11.11 -9.15 -5.96
CA TYR A 195 10.39 -9.43 -7.20
C TYR A 195 11.15 -8.92 -8.42
N LEU A 196 11.58 -7.66 -8.42
CA LEU A 196 12.34 -7.06 -9.52
C LEU A 196 13.66 -7.81 -9.75
N ASP A 197 14.38 -8.17 -8.69
CA ASP A 197 15.62 -8.97 -8.78
C ASP A 197 15.35 -10.33 -9.45
N SER A 198 14.24 -10.98 -9.10
CA SER A 198 13.88 -12.28 -9.68
C SER A 198 13.54 -12.18 -11.17
N VAL A 199 12.87 -11.10 -11.58
CA VAL A 199 12.49 -10.84 -12.97
C VAL A 199 13.72 -10.48 -13.80
N GLU A 200 14.57 -9.60 -13.28
CA GLU A 200 15.81 -9.19 -13.94
C GLU A 200 16.73 -10.38 -14.23
N LYS A 201 16.92 -11.26 -13.24
CA LYS A 201 17.70 -12.50 -13.40
C LYS A 201 17.12 -13.44 -14.44
N LYS A 202 15.79 -13.53 -14.52
CA LYS A 202 15.10 -14.48 -15.40
C LYS A 202 14.97 -13.98 -16.84
N TYR A 203 14.98 -12.67 -17.06
CA TYR A 203 14.67 -12.05 -18.35
C TYR A 203 15.62 -10.91 -18.74
N SER A 204 16.90 -11.07 -18.47
CA SER A 204 17.96 -10.09 -18.74
C SER A 204 18.01 -9.56 -20.18
N ASP A 205 17.51 -10.33 -21.16
CA ASP A 205 17.50 -9.92 -22.57
C ASP A 205 16.43 -8.87 -22.89
N ILE A 206 15.31 -8.85 -22.16
CA ILE A 206 14.15 -8.01 -22.47
C ILE A 206 13.75 -7.06 -21.34
N PHE A 207 14.34 -7.25 -20.16
CA PHE A 207 14.05 -6.50 -18.96
C PHE A 207 15.31 -5.74 -18.53
N THR A 208 15.19 -4.43 -18.43
CA THR A 208 16.26 -3.56 -17.93
C THR A 208 15.73 -2.81 -16.72
N ARG A 209 16.51 -2.77 -15.65
CA ARG A 209 16.20 -2.05 -14.43
C ARG A 209 17.28 -1.01 -14.17
N GLU A 210 16.86 0.24 -14.06
CA GLU A 210 17.76 1.36 -13.86
C GLU A 210 17.38 2.09 -12.58
N LEU A 211 18.38 2.72 -11.93
CA LEU A 211 18.09 3.65 -10.84
C LEU A 211 17.64 4.98 -11.45
N LEU A 212 16.39 5.36 -11.28
CA LEU A 212 15.95 6.68 -11.72
C LEU A 212 16.51 7.77 -10.79
N CYS A 213 16.24 7.61 -9.50
CA CYS A 213 16.71 8.50 -8.45
C CYS A 213 16.53 7.83 -7.07
N LEU A 214 16.88 8.56 -6.02
CA LEU A 214 16.60 8.18 -4.65
C LEU A 214 15.42 8.98 -4.10
N THR A 215 14.60 8.34 -3.28
CA THR A 215 13.58 9.00 -2.47
C THR A 215 14.22 9.82 -1.34
N VAL A 216 13.42 10.65 -0.65
CA VAL A 216 13.86 11.43 0.52
C VAL A 216 14.47 10.56 1.64
N GLN A 217 14.04 9.31 1.75
CA GLN A 217 14.58 8.33 2.71
C GLN A 217 15.63 7.41 2.07
N GLU A 218 16.30 7.87 1.02
CA GLU A 218 17.41 7.19 0.33
C GLU A 218 17.07 5.80 -0.24
N ARG A 219 15.77 5.52 -0.45
CA ARG A 219 15.34 4.29 -1.13
C ARG A 219 15.44 4.45 -2.65
N ARG A 220 15.80 3.37 -3.35
CA ARG A 220 15.84 3.33 -4.81
C ARG A 220 14.45 3.50 -5.41
N LEU A 221 14.36 4.42 -6.36
CA LEU A 221 13.24 4.54 -7.29
C LEU A 221 13.65 3.85 -8.58
N ASP A 222 13.11 2.66 -8.83
CA ASP A 222 13.52 1.83 -9.97
C ASP A 222 12.71 2.18 -11.23
N LEU A 223 13.41 2.42 -12.33
CA LEU A 223 12.85 2.51 -13.66
C LEU A 223 12.97 1.16 -14.35
N VAL A 224 11.84 0.52 -14.60
CA VAL A 224 11.80 -0.76 -15.32
C VAL A 224 11.45 -0.50 -16.77
N THR A 225 12.31 -0.94 -17.69
CA THR A 225 12.09 -0.92 -19.13
C THR A 225 11.92 -2.35 -19.63
N ILE A 226 10.77 -2.65 -20.24
CA ILE A 226 10.54 -3.93 -20.92
C ILE A 226 10.49 -3.70 -22.43
N THR A 227 11.48 -4.22 -23.15
CA THR A 227 11.62 -4.03 -24.60
C THR A 227 12.45 -5.13 -25.24
N HIS A 228 12.23 -5.40 -26.53
CA HIS A 228 13.04 -6.36 -27.26
C HIS A 228 14.43 -5.80 -27.61
N PRO A 229 15.53 -6.58 -27.59
CA PRO A 229 16.89 -6.09 -27.89
C PRO A 229 17.02 -5.34 -29.22
N THR A 230 16.27 -5.76 -30.24
CA THR A 230 16.30 -5.10 -31.58
C THR A 230 15.84 -3.65 -31.53
N ASN A 231 15.00 -3.33 -30.55
CA ASN A 231 14.39 -2.02 -30.40
C ASN A 231 15.34 -1.01 -29.75
N LEU A 232 16.42 -1.49 -29.13
CA LEU A 232 17.52 -0.67 -28.63
C LEU A 232 18.52 -0.33 -29.74
N LYS A 233 18.65 -1.19 -30.75
CA LYS A 233 19.65 -1.05 -31.83
C LYS A 233 19.21 -0.16 -33.00
N LYS A 234 17.93 0.17 -33.11
CA LYS A 234 17.39 0.95 -34.23
C LYS A 234 16.68 2.21 -33.73
N PRO A 235 17.09 3.42 -34.18
CA PRO A 235 16.34 4.64 -33.94
C PRO A 235 15.13 4.68 -34.89
N GLN A 236 14.15 3.82 -34.62
CA GLN A 236 12.84 3.89 -35.27
C GLN A 236 11.83 4.48 -34.28
N LYS A 237 10.79 5.14 -34.80
CA LYS A 237 9.70 5.67 -33.98
C LYS A 237 8.96 4.50 -33.33
N GLN A 238 9.07 4.37 -32.02
CA GLN A 238 8.45 3.30 -31.24
C GLN A 238 7.29 3.85 -30.43
N ARG A 239 6.20 3.08 -30.32
CA ARG A 239 5.13 3.43 -29.38
C ARG A 239 5.63 3.17 -27.97
N MET A 240 5.50 4.18 -27.11
CA MET A 240 5.89 4.08 -25.73
C MET A 240 4.64 4.02 -24.86
N VAL A 241 4.62 3.06 -23.94
CA VAL A 241 3.62 3.00 -22.87
C VAL A 241 4.34 3.30 -21.57
N PHE A 242 3.84 4.26 -20.83
CA PHE A 242 4.41 4.66 -19.56
C PHE A 242 3.42 4.31 -18.46
N ILE A 243 3.85 3.53 -17.48
CA ILE A 243 3.02 3.05 -16.39
C ILE A 243 3.57 3.58 -15.07
N THR A 244 2.71 4.17 -14.27
CA THR A 244 3.04 4.47 -12.86
C THR A 244 2.00 3.84 -11.94
N ALA A 245 2.44 3.42 -10.76
CA ALA A 245 1.56 2.92 -9.72
C ALA A 245 1.96 3.47 -8.36
N ARG A 246 1.00 3.42 -7.44
CA ARG A 246 1.16 3.75 -6.02
C ARG A 246 1.76 5.13 -5.78
N VAL A 247 1.27 6.12 -6.53
CA VAL A 247 1.54 7.54 -6.29
C VAL A 247 1.11 7.91 -4.86
N HIS A 248 -0.02 7.36 -4.40
CA HIS A 248 -0.41 7.40 -3.00
C HIS A 248 0.10 6.16 -2.25
N PRO A 249 0.87 6.32 -1.15
CA PRO A 249 1.54 5.20 -0.48
C PRO A 249 0.57 4.15 0.09
N GLY A 250 -0.64 4.58 0.50
CA GLY A 250 -1.71 3.73 1.01
C GLY A 250 -2.45 2.90 -0.06
N GLU A 251 -2.26 3.19 -1.35
CA GLU A 251 -2.92 2.48 -2.47
C GLU A 251 -2.14 1.25 -2.91
N THR A 252 -1.85 0.37 -1.95
CA THR A 252 -1.06 -0.84 -2.15
C THR A 252 -1.56 -1.79 -3.26
N PRO A 253 -2.87 -1.91 -3.56
CA PRO A 253 -3.33 -2.77 -4.64
C PRO A 253 -2.74 -2.44 -6.03
N SER A 254 -2.42 -1.17 -6.29
CA SER A 254 -1.79 -0.75 -7.55
C SER A 254 -0.42 -1.42 -7.77
N SER A 255 0.35 -1.69 -6.72
CA SER A 255 1.61 -2.43 -6.81
C SER A 255 1.40 -3.88 -7.26
N PHE A 256 0.34 -4.55 -6.80
CA PHE A 256 0.02 -5.90 -7.26
C PHE A 256 -0.39 -5.90 -8.74
N VAL A 257 -1.16 -4.91 -9.19
CA VAL A 257 -1.54 -4.79 -10.60
C VAL A 257 -0.31 -4.57 -11.48
N CYS A 258 0.61 -3.68 -11.10
CA CYS A 258 1.87 -3.51 -11.81
C CYS A 258 2.70 -4.78 -11.87
N GLN A 259 2.76 -5.54 -10.77
CA GLN A 259 3.43 -6.84 -10.74
C GLN A 259 2.87 -7.79 -11.82
N VAL A 260 1.54 -7.91 -11.90
CA VAL A 260 0.87 -8.77 -12.90
C VAL A 260 1.09 -8.25 -14.32
N LEU A 261 1.00 -6.94 -14.55
CA LEU A 261 1.19 -6.36 -15.88
C LEU A 261 2.62 -6.56 -16.39
N ALA A 262 3.62 -6.39 -15.53
CA ALA A 262 5.01 -6.68 -15.86
C ALA A 262 5.18 -8.14 -16.33
N PHE A 263 4.58 -9.09 -15.61
CA PHE A 263 4.59 -10.51 -15.97
C PHE A 263 3.88 -10.82 -17.30
N LEU A 264 2.72 -10.20 -17.58
CA LEU A 264 1.99 -10.43 -18.83
C LEU A 264 2.73 -9.90 -20.05
N VAL A 265 3.41 -8.76 -19.91
CA VAL A 265 4.20 -8.15 -20.99
C VAL A 265 5.40 -9.03 -21.31
N GLU A 266 6.05 -9.56 -20.27
CA GLU A 266 7.12 -10.56 -20.36
C GLU A 266 6.67 -11.81 -21.14
N LEU A 267 5.57 -12.46 -20.75
CA LEU A 267 5.05 -13.65 -21.44
C LEU A 267 4.79 -13.39 -22.93
N ARG A 268 4.20 -12.23 -23.24
CA ARG A 268 3.91 -11.85 -24.62
C ARG A 268 5.18 -11.65 -25.44
N GLN A 269 6.21 -11.05 -24.88
CA GLN A 269 7.48 -10.84 -25.58
C GLN A 269 8.24 -12.16 -25.79
N LYS A 270 8.23 -13.07 -24.82
CA LYS A 270 8.81 -14.41 -24.96
C LYS A 270 8.13 -15.23 -26.06
N LEU A 271 6.80 -15.26 -26.09
CA LEU A 271 6.05 -15.95 -27.15
C LEU A 271 6.33 -15.36 -28.55
N LYS A 272 6.60 -14.06 -28.64
CA LYS A 272 7.04 -13.43 -29.90
C LYS A 272 8.45 -13.88 -30.29
N LEU A 273 9.39 -13.98 -29.36
CA LEU A 273 10.75 -14.49 -29.59
C LEU A 273 10.72 -15.92 -30.14
N GLU A 274 9.95 -16.80 -29.53
CA GLU A 274 9.80 -18.21 -29.95
C GLU A 274 9.18 -18.31 -31.36
N LYS A 275 8.15 -17.52 -31.65
CA LYS A 275 7.53 -17.49 -32.99
C LYS A 275 8.45 -16.89 -34.07
N THR A 276 9.29 -15.91 -33.73
CA THR A 276 10.24 -15.30 -34.66
C THR A 276 11.40 -16.26 -34.99
N LYS A 277 11.77 -17.15 -34.06
CA LYS A 277 12.70 -18.26 -34.32
C LYS A 277 12.10 -19.33 -35.25
N GLN A 278 10.78 -19.53 -35.22
CA GLN A 278 10.08 -20.51 -36.06
C GLN A 278 9.61 -19.99 -37.42
N ASN A 279 9.48 -18.67 -37.64
CA ASN A 279 9.05 -18.10 -38.92
C ASN A 279 9.79 -16.79 -39.25
N LYS A 280 10.53 -16.77 -40.37
CA LYS A 280 11.06 -15.54 -41.01
C LYS A 280 9.90 -14.69 -41.57
N LYS A 281 9.11 -14.03 -40.72
CA LYS A 281 8.26 -12.90 -41.14
C LYS A 281 8.34 -11.76 -40.12
N ARG A 282 8.77 -10.59 -40.62
CA ARG A 282 8.74 -9.30 -39.92
C ARG A 282 7.32 -9.03 -39.42
N PHE A 283 7.16 -8.86 -38.12
CA PHE A 283 5.96 -8.26 -37.54
C PHE A 283 6.37 -7.12 -36.61
N THR A 284 5.86 -5.93 -36.94
CA THR A 284 6.00 -4.68 -36.21
C THR A 284 5.01 -4.63 -35.04
N SER A 285 5.51 -4.29 -33.86
CA SER A 285 4.71 -3.79 -32.73
C SER A 285 5.68 -3.45 -31.60
N ASP A 286 6.40 -2.36 -31.81
CA ASP A 286 7.29 -1.75 -30.83
C ASP A 286 6.51 -1.19 -29.66
N ARG A 287 6.74 -1.75 -28.47
CA ARG A 287 6.23 -1.21 -27.22
C ARG A 287 7.35 -1.23 -26.20
N ARG A 288 7.77 -0.05 -25.75
CA ARG A 288 8.55 0.12 -24.52
C ARG A 288 7.57 0.36 -23.39
N ILE A 289 7.67 -0.40 -22.31
CA ILE A 289 6.88 -0.15 -21.11
C ILE A 289 7.82 0.33 -20.03
N PHE A 290 7.57 1.53 -19.51
CA PHE A 290 8.22 2.04 -18.31
C PHE A 290 7.32 1.80 -17.11
N CYS A 291 7.84 1.24 -16.02
CA CYS A 291 7.11 1.14 -14.75
C CYS A 291 7.86 1.88 -13.64
N PHE A 292 7.17 2.76 -12.91
CA PHE A 292 7.71 3.47 -11.75
C PHE A 292 7.06 2.98 -10.46
N ARG A 293 7.88 2.87 -9.41
CA ARG A 293 7.48 2.98 -8.01
C ARG A 293 8.52 3.79 -7.28
#